data_AF-A0A969ZV42-F1
#
_entry.id   AF-A0A969ZV42-F1
#
_cell.length_a   1.000
_cell.length_b   1.000
_cell.length_c   1.000
_cell.angle_alpha   90.00
_cell.angle_beta   90.00
_cell.angle_gamma   90.00
#
_symmetry.space_group_name_H-M   'P 1'
#
loop_
_entity.id
_entity.type
_entity.pdbx_description
1 polymer ?
#
loop_
_entity_poly.entity_id
_entity_poly.type
_entity_poly.pdbx_seq_one_letter_code
_entity_poly.pdbx_strand_id
1 'polypeptide(L)'
;MSFLKDLGGKIGEVASDAAEKAKELAEVTKLKSEISGEKRKIQQAYIELGKIYYEKVKDEEDGPEAEYCQAIKASQETIAQLEAKIDSIKND
;
A
#
# COMPACT_ATOMS: atom_id res chain seq x y z
N MET A 1 33.27 -45.70 17.17
CA MET A 1 32.43 -44.49 17.37
C MET A 1 32.69 -43.42 16.29
N SER A 2 32.73 -43.76 15.00
CA SER A 2 32.93 -42.76 13.92
C SER A 2 31.61 -42.24 13.35
N PHE A 3 30.61 -43.12 13.20
CA PHE A 3 29.32 -42.79 12.60
C PHE A 3 28.53 -41.66 13.29
N LEU A 4 28.51 -41.58 14.63
CA LEU A 4 27.85 -40.48 15.35
C LEU A 4 28.60 -39.15 15.23
N LYS A 5 29.92 -39.18 15.04
CA LYS A 5 30.76 -37.98 14.89
C LYS A 5 30.62 -37.38 13.49
N ASP A 6 30.58 -38.24 12.47
CA ASP A 6 30.36 -37.84 11.07
C ASP A 6 28.92 -37.33 10.84
N LEU A 7 27.92 -37.93 11.50
CA LEU A 7 26.53 -37.46 11.48
C LEU A 7 26.36 -36.14 12.25
N GLY A 8 27.00 -36.01 13.42
CA GLY A 8 26.96 -34.79 14.22
C GLY A 8 27.64 -33.60 13.54
N GLY A 9 28.76 -33.82 12.83
CA GLY A 9 29.44 -32.79 12.05
C GLY A 9 28.58 -32.28 10.89
N LYS A 10 27.98 -33.18 10.10
CA LYS A 10 27.10 -32.81 8.98
C LYS A 10 25.80 -32.13 9.43
N ILE A 11 25.22 -32.56 10.56
CA ILE A 11 24.03 -31.91 11.15
C ILE A 11 24.37 -30.49 11.61
N GLY A 12 25.55 -30.27 12.19
CA GLY A 12 26.01 -28.95 12.62
C GLY A 12 26.19 -27.98 11.44
N GLU A 13 26.77 -28.46 10.34
CA GLU A 13 26.96 -27.67 9.11
C GLU A 13 25.61 -27.28 8.48
N VAL A 14 24.68 -28.23 8.34
CA VAL A 14 23.33 -27.97 7.81
C VAL A 14 22.52 -27.03 8.72
N ALA A 15 22.67 -27.15 10.04
CA ALA A 15 22.02 -26.25 10.99
C ALA A 15 22.58 -24.81 10.91
N SER A 16 23.89 -24.66 10.69
CA SER A 16 24.53 -23.36 10.49
C SER A 16 24.06 -22.69 9.19
N ASP A 17 24.05 -23.44 8.08
CA ASP A 17 23.55 -22.95 6.79
C ASP A 17 22.07 -22.55 6.86
N ALA A 18 21.25 -23.31 7.58
CA ALA A 18 19.85 -22.98 7.78
C ALA A 18 19.67 -21.69 8.61
N ALA A 19 20.51 -21.48 9.62
CA ALA A 19 20.49 -20.27 10.44
C ALA A 19 20.91 -19.03 9.64
N GLU A 20 21.94 -19.14 8.79
CA GLU A 20 22.36 -18.05 7.90
C GLU A 20 21.27 -17.68 6.89
N LYS A 21 20.67 -18.67 6.22
CA LYS A 21 19.55 -18.43 5.29
C LYS A 21 18.34 -17.83 5.99
N ALA A 22 18.03 -18.27 7.22
CA ALA A 22 16.94 -17.67 7.99
C ALA A 22 17.21 -16.19 8.30
N LYS A 23 18.45 -15.83 8.60
CA LYS A 23 18.87 -14.44 8.84
C LYS A 23 18.76 -13.60 7.57
N GLU A 24 19.24 -14.10 6.43
CA GLU A 24 19.09 -13.42 5.13
C GLU A 24 17.61 -13.18 4.79
N LEU A 25 16.75 -14.18 4.97
CA LEU A 25 15.32 -14.04 4.74
C LEU A 25 14.66 -13.02 5.68
N ALA A 26 15.10 -12.96 6.95
CA ALA A 26 14.63 -11.96 7.89
C ALA A 26 15.04 -10.54 7.47
N GLU A 27 16.28 -10.35 7.03
CA GLU A 27 16.78 -9.08 6.49
C GLU A 27 16.01 -8.66 5.22
N VAL A 28 15.80 -9.58 4.28
CA VAL A 28 15.00 -9.33 3.07
C VAL A 28 13.56 -8.96 3.44
N THR A 29 12.96 -9.64 4.41
CA THR A 29 11.59 -9.36 4.85
C THR A 29 11.49 -7.97 5.48
N LYS A 30 12.48 -7.58 6.30
CA LYS A 30 12.58 -6.24 6.86
C LYS A 30 12.67 -5.17 5.76
N LEU A 31 13.58 -5.35 4.81
CA LEU A 31 13.74 -4.42 3.67
C LEU A 31 12.46 -4.32 2.83
N LYS A 32 11.77 -5.45 2.58
CA LYS A 32 10.48 -5.45 1.88
C LYS A 32 9.41 -4.67 2.63
N SER A 33 9.38 -4.77 3.96
CA SER A 33 8.47 -3.98 4.81
C SER A 33 8.77 -2.49 4.70
N GLU A 34 10.05 -2.10 4.76
CA GLU A 34 10.47 -0.71 4.59
C GLU A 34 10.08 -0.16 3.20
N ILE A 35 10.33 -0.93 2.12
CA ILE A 35 9.91 -0.59 0.76
C ILE A 35 8.38 -0.42 0.68
N SER A 36 7.63 -1.30 1.32
CA SER A 36 6.16 -1.18 1.36
C SER A 36 5.72 0.09 2.07
N GLY A 37 6.38 0.46 3.17
CA GLY A 37 6.18 1.72 3.86
C GLY A 37 6.42 2.94 2.97
N GLU A 38 7.56 2.98 2.27
CA GLU A 38 7.89 4.07 1.35
C GLU A 38 6.90 4.15 0.17
N LYS A 39 6.49 3.01 -0.39
CA LYS A 39 5.44 2.98 -1.43
C LYS A 39 4.12 3.59 -0.95
N ARG A 40 3.71 3.31 0.29
CA ARG A 40 2.50 3.93 0.88
C ARG A 40 2.66 5.43 1.05
N LYS A 41 3.81 5.90 1.53
CA LYS A 41 4.10 7.34 1.64
C LYS A 41 4.02 8.04 0.28
N ILE A 42 4.59 7.43 -0.76
CA ILE A 42 4.52 7.94 -2.14
C ILE A 42 3.06 8.01 -2.61
N GLN A 43 2.28 6.94 -2.43
CA GLN A 43 0.86 6.95 -2.81
C GLN A 43 0.07 8.05 -2.09
N GLN A 44 0.33 8.22 -0.80
CA GLN A 44 -0.34 9.25 -0.01
C GLN A 44 0.05 10.66 -0.45
N ALA A 45 1.33 10.89 -0.73
CA ALA A 45 1.82 12.15 -1.30
C ALA A 45 1.18 12.44 -2.67
N TYR A 46 1.02 11.43 -3.53
CA TYR A 46 0.31 11.61 -4.81
C TYR A 46 -1.16 11.97 -4.62
N ILE A 47 -1.85 11.34 -3.67
CA ILE A 47 -3.25 11.66 -3.37
C ILE A 47 -3.36 13.11 -2.87
N GLU A 48 -2.50 13.52 -1.93
CA GLU A 48 -2.50 14.88 -1.40
C GLU A 48 -2.16 15.91 -2.48
N LEU A 49 -1.15 15.64 -3.31
CA LEU A 49 -0.80 16.50 -4.45
C LEU A 49 -1.96 16.62 -5.43
N GLY A 50 -2.62 15.50 -5.76
CA GLY A 50 -3.80 15.48 -6.63
C GLY A 50 -4.96 16.27 -6.06
N LYS A 51 -5.19 16.22 -4.74
CA LYS A 51 -6.21 17.04 -4.06
C LYS A 51 -5.88 18.53 -4.13
N ILE A 52 -4.64 18.91 -3.82
CA ILE A 52 -4.19 20.31 -3.91
C ILE A 52 -4.30 20.82 -5.35
N TYR A 53 -3.93 19.99 -6.32
CA TYR A 53 -4.04 20.32 -7.73
C TYR A 53 -5.50 20.48 -8.15
N TYR A 54 -6.35 19.51 -7.82
CA TYR A 54 -7.80 19.57 -8.04
C TYR A 54 -8.41 20.85 -7.44
N GLU A 55 -8.07 21.22 -6.21
CA GLU A 55 -8.60 22.44 -5.60
C GLU A 55 -8.22 23.72 -6.35
N LYS A 56 -7.08 23.73 -7.05
CA LYS A 56 -6.64 24.88 -7.85
C LYS A 56 -7.31 24.93 -9.22
N VAL A 57 -7.51 23.77 -9.86
CA VAL A 57 -8.02 23.69 -11.24
C VAL A 57 -9.51 23.37 -11.32
N LYS A 58 -10.17 23.04 -10.20
CA LYS A 58 -11.62 22.70 -10.19
C LYS A 58 -12.52 23.83 -10.70
N ASP A 59 -12.04 25.07 -10.64
CA ASP A 59 -12.76 26.27 -11.07
C ASP A 59 -12.28 26.75 -12.45
N GLU A 60 -11.21 26.14 -13.00
CA GLU A 60 -10.78 26.34 -14.38
C GLU A 60 -11.59 25.41 -15.29
N GLU A 61 -12.44 25.99 -16.14
CA GLU A 61 -13.32 25.22 -17.03
C GLU A 61 -12.63 24.73 -18.31
N ASP A 62 -11.41 25.18 -18.58
CA ASP A 62 -10.72 24.91 -19.85
C ASP A 62 -9.31 24.33 -19.61
N GLY A 63 -9.09 23.11 -20.10
CA GLY A 63 -7.83 22.37 -19.94
C GLY A 63 -8.03 20.85 -20.08
N PRO A 64 -6.95 20.07 -20.32
CA PRO A 64 -7.03 18.61 -20.42
C PRO A 64 -7.53 17.92 -19.13
N GLU A 65 -7.57 18.67 -18.03
CA GLU A 65 -7.85 18.18 -16.69
C GLU A 65 -9.31 18.41 -16.29
N ALA A 66 -10.04 19.22 -17.08
CA ALA A 66 -11.43 19.58 -16.85
C ALA A 66 -12.35 18.35 -16.85
N GLU A 67 -12.10 17.38 -17.73
CA GLU A 67 -12.87 16.12 -17.79
C GLU A 67 -12.72 15.31 -16.51
N TYR A 68 -11.49 15.20 -15.98
CA TYR A 68 -11.23 14.52 -14.70
C TYR A 68 -11.89 15.26 -13.53
N CYS A 69 -11.86 16.60 -13.55
CA CYS A 69 -12.52 17.39 -12.51
C CYS A 69 -14.05 17.24 -12.54
N GLN A 70 -14.66 17.24 -13.72
CA GLN A 70 -16.09 16.98 -13.90
C GLN A 70 -16.48 15.59 -13.41
N ALA A 71 -15.70 14.55 -13.76
CA ALA A 71 -15.95 13.20 -13.29
C ALA A 71 -15.90 13.07 -11.75
N ILE A 72 -14.95 13.78 -11.11
CA ILE A 72 -14.87 13.86 -9.64
C ILE A 72 -16.12 14.55 -9.06
N LYS A 73 -16.51 15.73 -9.59
CA LYS A 73 -17.72 16.45 -9.14
C LYS A 73 -18.98 15.59 -9.27
N ALA A 74 -19.18 14.95 -10.42
CA ALA A 74 -20.34 14.09 -10.67
C ALA A 74 -20.39 12.89 -9.69
N SER A 75 -19.24 12.30 -9.38
CA SER A 75 -19.14 11.24 -8.38
C SER A 75 -19.47 11.75 -6.97
N GLN A 76 -18.99 12.94 -6.60
CA GLN A 76 -19.31 13.58 -5.31
C GLN A 76 -20.81 13.86 -5.16
N GLU A 77 -21.46 14.38 -6.21
CA GLU A 77 -22.92 14.60 -6.21
C GLU A 77 -23.68 13.28 -6.06
N THR A 78 -23.25 12.23 -6.76
CA THR A 78 -23.86 10.90 -6.67
C THR A 78 -23.73 10.34 -5.24
N ILE A 79 -22.57 10.48 -4.61
CA ILE A 79 -22.36 10.08 -3.21
C ILE A 79 -23.32 10.85 -2.30
N ALA A 80 -23.41 12.17 -2.43
CA ALA A 80 -24.31 12.98 -1.61
C ALA A 80 -25.79 12.57 -1.77
N GLN A 81 -26.22 12.24 -2.99
CA GLN A 81 -27.57 11.73 -3.24
C GLN A 81 -27.81 10.35 -2.60
N LEU A 82 -26.82 9.45 -2.64
CA LEU A 82 -26.91 8.15 -2.01
C LEU A 82 -26.94 8.26 -0.49
N GLU A 83 -26.10 9.13 0.09
CA GLU A 83 -26.10 9.42 1.53
C GLU A 83 -27.46 10.00 1.97
N ALA A 84 -28.01 10.97 1.24
CA ALA A 84 -29.33 11.53 1.53
C ALA A 84 -30.45 10.48 1.48
N LYS A 85 -30.38 9.53 0.53
CA LYS A 85 -31.33 8.40 0.47
C LYS A 85 -31.17 7.43 1.64
N ILE A 86 -29.95 7.16 2.06
CA ILE A 86 -29.68 6.33 3.24
C ILE A 86 -30.28 7.00 4.48
N ASP A 87 -30.09 8.31 4.62
CA ASP A 87 -30.59 9.07 5.76
C ASP A 87 -32.13 9.20 5.76
N SER A 88 -32.77 9.30 4.59
CA SER A 88 -34.23 9.25 4.52
C SER A 88 -34.78 7.88 4.93
N ILE A 89 -34.13 6.79 4.52
CA ILE A 89 -34.55 5.43 4.92
C ILE A 89 -34.33 5.16 6.41
N LYS A 90 -33.26 5.73 7.00
CA LYS A 90 -32.96 5.54 8.44
C LYS A 90 -33.85 6.36 9.37
N ASN A 91 -34.40 7.46 8.87
CA ASN A 91 -35.23 8.38 9.66
C ASN A 91 -36.74 8.24 9.38
N ASP A 92 -37.14 7.30 8.51
CA ASP A 92 -38.50 6.74 8.40
C ASP A 92 -38.69 5.59 9.42
#